data_AF-A0A3T0HTQ5-F1
#
_entry.id   AF-A0A3T0HTQ5-F1
#
_cell.length_a   1.000
_cell.length_b   1.000
_cell.length_c   1.000
_cell.angle_alpha   90.00
_cell.angle_beta   90.00
_cell.angle_gamma   90.00
#
_symmetry.space_group_name_H-M   'P 1'
#
loop_
_entity.id
_entity.type
_entity.pdbx_description
1 polymer ?
#
loop_
_entity_poly.entity_id
_entity_poly.type
_entity_poly.pdbx_seq_one_letter_code
_entity_poly.pdbx_strand_id
1 'polypeptide(L)'
;MKLRLVLAALFTVVVLAACGGTSKEESKPAADKETSNVKELVQDYSAGNKKAQNASITSHQLVVTASNGSETSYDLPNNEFFVSIAPFIEETHP
;
A
#
# COMPACT_ATOMS: atom_id res chain seq x y z
N MET A 1 1.20 -56.92 -17.89
CA MET A 1 0.28 -56.22 -16.98
C MET A 1 0.96 -55.35 -15.92
N LYS A 2 2.19 -55.69 -15.48
CA LYS A 2 2.92 -54.96 -14.41
C LYS A 2 3.42 -53.58 -14.84
N LEU A 3 3.85 -53.43 -16.10
CA LEU A 3 4.34 -52.16 -16.65
C LEU A 3 3.22 -51.12 -16.86
N ARG A 4 2.00 -51.58 -17.18
CA ARG A 4 0.82 -50.70 -17.30
C ARG A 4 0.35 -50.17 -15.95
N LEU A 5 0.53 -50.95 -14.88
CA LEU A 5 0.24 -50.53 -13.51
C LEU A 5 1.27 -49.49 -13.00
N VAL A 6 2.55 -49.61 -13.38
CA VAL A 6 3.58 -48.63 -13.02
C VAL A 6 3.38 -47.29 -13.74
N LEU A 7 3.00 -47.30 -15.03
CA LEU A 7 2.68 -46.07 -15.75
C LEU A 7 1.43 -45.36 -15.20
N ALA A 8 0.41 -46.12 -14.79
CA ALA A 8 -0.81 -45.55 -14.22
C ALA A 8 -0.58 -44.89 -12.85
N ALA A 9 0.32 -45.45 -12.03
CA ALA A 9 0.70 -44.88 -10.73
C ALA A 9 1.56 -43.61 -10.87
N LEU A 10 2.40 -43.52 -11.89
CA LEU A 10 3.23 -42.32 -12.12
C LEU A 10 2.40 -41.13 -12.63
N PHE A 11 1.35 -41.40 -13.41
CA PHE A 11 0.46 -40.36 -13.94
C PHE A 11 -0.43 -39.73 -12.86
N THR A 12 -0.76 -40.48 -11.79
CA THR A 12 -1.61 -39.99 -10.70
C THR A 12 -0.89 -38.96 -9.83
N VAL A 13 0.42 -39.06 -9.66
CA VAL A 13 1.22 -38.11 -8.86
C VAL A 13 1.31 -36.72 -9.53
N VAL A 14 1.31 -36.67 -10.86
CA VAL A 14 1.38 -35.40 -11.61
C VAL A 14 0.05 -34.62 -11.56
N VAL A 15 -1.09 -35.32 -11.51
CA VAL A 15 -2.42 -34.68 -11.40
C VAL A 15 -2.65 -34.08 -10.02
N LEU A 16 -2.11 -34.67 -8.95
CA LEU A 16 -2.22 -34.15 -7.57
C LEU A 16 -1.41 -32.87 -7.34
N ALA A 17 -0.29 -32.67 -8.05
CA ALA A 17 0.49 -31.43 -7.95
C ALA A 17 -0.19 -30.23 -8.67
N ALA A 18 -1.05 -30.49 -9.66
CA ALA A 18 -1.77 -29.47 -10.41
C ALA A 18 -3.05 -28.97 -9.69
N CYS A 19 -3.58 -29.72 -8.73
CA CYS A 19 -4.70 -29.29 -7.87
C CYS A 19 -4.25 -28.50 -6.63
N GLY A 20 -2.93 -28.30 -6.44
CA GLY A 20 -2.37 -27.44 -5.38
C GLY A 20 -2.41 -25.93 -5.67
N GLY A 21 -3.17 -25.53 -6.69
CA GLY A 21 -3.38 -24.12 -7.06
C GLY A 21 -4.40 -23.43 -6.17
N THR A 22 -3.87 -22.61 -5.25
CA THR A 22 -4.45 -21.38 -4.68
C THR A 22 -5.71 -21.51 -3.81
N SER A 23 -5.54 -21.38 -2.49
CA SER A 23 -6.34 -20.50 -1.63
C SER A 23 -5.71 -20.45 -0.23
N LYS A 24 -4.59 -19.75 -0.13
CA LYS A 24 -4.18 -19.06 1.09
C LYS A 24 -3.18 -17.98 0.68
N GLU A 25 -3.69 -16.98 -0.04
CA GLU A 25 -3.39 -15.63 0.40
C GLU A 25 -3.97 -15.53 1.81
N GLU A 26 -3.17 -15.96 2.79
CA GLU A 26 -3.18 -15.24 4.05
C GLU A 26 -2.67 -13.85 3.68
N SER A 27 -3.62 -13.00 3.26
CA SER A 27 -3.58 -11.58 3.44
C SER A 27 -3.27 -11.36 4.92
N LYS A 28 -1.98 -11.41 5.26
CA LYS A 28 -1.43 -10.63 6.35
C LYS A 28 -2.08 -9.26 6.21
N PRO A 29 -2.63 -8.67 7.27
CA PRO A 29 -3.11 -7.31 7.18
C PRO A 29 -1.92 -6.45 6.75
N ALA A 30 -1.86 -6.13 5.46
CA ALA A 30 -0.91 -5.17 4.89
C ALA A 30 -1.21 -3.75 5.39
N ALA A 31 -2.29 -3.61 6.18
CA ALA A 31 -2.67 -2.40 6.89
C ALA A 31 -1.51 -1.80 7.69
N ASP A 32 -0.61 -2.58 8.30
CA ASP A 32 0.47 -1.99 9.12
C ASP A 32 1.64 -1.42 8.30
N LYS A 33 1.91 -1.92 7.09
CA LYS A 33 3.03 -1.42 6.27
C LYS A 33 2.65 -0.21 5.43
N GLU A 34 1.44 -0.19 4.87
CA GLU A 34 0.91 0.96 4.11
C GLU A 34 0.64 2.16 5.04
N THR A 35 0.05 1.94 6.22
CA THR A 35 -0.27 3.03 7.16
C THR A 35 0.94 3.60 7.88
N SER A 36 1.96 2.78 8.19
CA SER A 36 3.24 3.31 8.66
C SER A 36 3.90 4.21 7.62
N ASN A 37 3.76 3.86 6.33
CA ASN A 37 4.37 4.60 5.23
C ASN A 37 3.71 5.99 5.07
N VAL A 38 2.37 6.09 5.17
CA VAL A 38 1.70 7.37 4.99
C VAL A 38 2.07 8.40 6.06
N LYS A 39 2.31 7.99 7.31
CA LYS A 39 2.78 8.91 8.37
C LYS A 39 4.15 9.50 8.06
N GLU A 40 5.06 8.67 7.57
CA GLU A 40 6.40 9.11 7.16
C GLU A 40 6.32 10.03 5.93
N LEU A 41 5.47 9.71 4.96
CA LEU A 41 5.22 10.57 3.80
C LEU A 41 4.68 11.94 4.21
N VAL A 42 3.67 12.00 5.07
CA VAL A 42 3.12 13.28 5.57
C VAL A 42 4.22 14.10 6.27
N GLN A 43 5.03 13.46 7.12
CA GLN A 43 6.14 14.12 7.79
C GLN A 43 7.17 14.66 6.79
N ASP A 44 7.58 13.86 5.81
CA ASP A 44 8.59 14.22 4.83
C ASP A 44 8.16 15.36 3.91
N TYR A 45 6.90 15.37 3.47
CA TYR A 45 6.36 16.49 2.69
C TYR A 45 6.18 17.74 3.55
N SER A 46 5.69 17.61 4.78
CA SER A 46 5.48 18.75 5.69
C SER A 46 6.79 19.41 6.13
N ALA A 47 7.84 18.61 6.37
CA ALA A 47 9.18 19.11 6.68
C ALA A 47 9.95 19.55 5.42
N GLY A 48 9.44 19.25 4.23
CA GLY A 48 10.08 19.57 2.95
C GLY A 48 11.27 18.69 2.59
N ASN A 49 11.43 17.52 3.23
CA ASN A 49 12.43 16.49 2.91
C ASN A 49 12.18 15.86 1.54
N LYS A 50 10.91 15.67 1.18
CA LYS A 50 10.49 15.26 -0.16
C LYS A 50 9.96 16.46 -0.93
N LYS A 51 10.19 16.46 -2.25
CA LYS A 51 9.68 17.48 -3.18
C LYS A 51 8.65 16.87 -4.11
N ALA A 52 7.60 17.64 -4.36
CA ALA A 52 6.55 17.36 -5.33
C ALA A 52 6.12 18.70 -5.95
N GLN A 53 5.34 18.67 -7.03
CA GLN A 53 4.73 19.89 -7.55
C GLN A 53 3.69 20.41 -6.56
N ASN A 54 2.88 19.51 -6.00
CA ASN A 54 1.89 19.80 -4.98
C ASN A 54 1.80 18.60 -4.02
N ALA A 55 1.57 18.87 -2.74
CA ALA A 55 1.11 17.88 -1.78
C ALA A 55 0.03 18.54 -0.92
N SER A 56 -1.15 17.93 -0.87
CA SER A 56 -2.28 18.40 -0.08
C SER A 56 -2.86 17.26 0.73
N ILE A 57 -3.42 17.57 1.88
CA ILE A 57 -3.94 16.57 2.81
C ILE A 57 -5.33 16.96 3.29
N THR A 58 -6.21 15.96 3.40
CA THR A 58 -7.55 16.07 3.98
C THR A 58 -7.63 15.20 5.23
N SER A 59 -8.78 15.10 5.88
CA SER A 59 -8.98 14.14 6.99
C SER A 59 -8.94 12.67 6.56
N HIS A 60 -8.99 12.37 5.25
CA HIS A 60 -9.08 10.99 4.76
C HIS A 60 -7.93 10.60 3.84
N GLN A 61 -7.27 11.56 3.18
CA GLN A 61 -6.28 11.27 2.14
C GLN A 61 -5.14 12.28 2.10
N LEU A 62 -3.94 11.81 1.76
CA LEU A 62 -2.83 12.60 1.25
C LEU A 62 -2.82 12.49 -0.28
N VAL A 63 -2.84 13.62 -0.99
CA VAL A 63 -2.76 13.69 -2.46
C VAL A 63 -1.46 14.36 -2.85
N VAL A 64 -0.65 13.70 -3.68
CA VAL A 64 0.64 14.18 -4.15
C VAL A 64 0.63 14.29 -5.68
N THR A 65 0.89 15.48 -6.19
CA THR A 65 1.09 15.75 -7.62
C THR A 65 2.59 15.80 -7.92
N ALA A 66 3.09 14.87 -8.72
CA ALA A 66 4.48 14.84 -9.16
C ALA A 66 4.76 15.91 -10.22
N SER A 67 6.05 16.15 -10.53
CA SER A 67 6.47 17.21 -11.46
C SER A 67 5.98 17.02 -12.91
N ASN A 68 5.63 15.78 -13.30
CA ASN A 68 5.03 15.46 -14.60
C ASN A 68 3.49 15.63 -14.61
N GLY A 69 2.90 16.12 -13.51
CA GLY A 69 1.46 16.27 -13.34
C GLY A 69 0.72 15.00 -12.94
N SER A 70 1.39 13.86 -12.73
CA SER A 70 0.71 12.65 -12.27
C SER A 70 0.34 12.77 -10.79
N GLU A 71 -0.88 12.39 -10.44
CA GLU A 71 -1.38 12.39 -9.06
C GLU A 71 -1.34 11.00 -8.45
N THR A 72 -1.06 10.93 -7.15
CA THR A 72 -1.15 9.72 -6.34
C THR A 72 -1.82 10.06 -5.02
N SER A 73 -2.84 9.28 -4.65
CA SER A 73 -3.58 9.43 -3.40
C SER A 73 -3.26 8.27 -2.46
N TYR A 74 -3.04 8.60 -1.19
CA TYR A 74 -2.80 7.67 -0.10
C TYR A 74 -3.91 7.83 0.93
N ASP A 75 -4.61 6.74 1.27
CA ASP A 75 -5.63 6.76 2.31
C ASP A 75 -4.97 6.93 3.70
N LEU A 76 -5.62 7.73 4.55
CA LEU A 76 -5.21 7.97 5.92
C LEU A 76 -5.91 6.98 6.87
N PRO A 77 -5.31 6.70 8.05
CA PRO A 77 -5.96 5.87 9.05
C PRO A 77 -7.25 6.50 9.55
N ASN A 78 -8.35 5.73 9.59
CA ASN A 78 -9.68 6.23 10.00
C ASN A 78 -9.77 6.70 11.47
N ASN A 79 -8.81 6.31 12.31
CA ASN A 79 -8.78 6.55 13.74
C ASN A 79 -7.63 7.48 14.18
N GLU A 80 -6.94 8.10 13.23
CA GLU A 80 -5.89 9.10 13.47
C GLU A 80 -6.22 10.34 12.63
N PHE A 81 -5.70 11.51 13.03
CA PHE A 81 -5.82 12.72 12.23
C PHE A 81 -4.52 13.52 12.29
N PHE A 82 -4.25 14.27 11.22
CA PHE A 82 -3.04 15.08 11.08
C PHE A 82 -3.40 16.55 11.27
N VAL A 83 -2.54 17.27 12.00
CA VAL A 83 -2.71 18.70 12.27
C VAL A 83 -1.44 19.41 11.85
N SER A 84 -1.59 20.35 10.93
CA SER A 84 -0.53 21.28 10.53
C SER A 84 -0.88 22.67 11.07
N ILE A 85 0.03 23.28 11.80
CA ILE A 85 -0.16 24.60 12.41
C ILE A 85 0.99 25.48 11.92
N ALA A 86 0.63 26.64 11.38
CA ALA A 86 1.57 27.71 11.07
C ALA A 86 1.30 28.87 12.04
N PRO A 87 2.02 28.96 13.18
CA PRO A 87 1.87 30.08 14.10
C PRO A 87 2.24 31.39 13.42
N PHE A 88 1.54 32.46 13.79
CA PHE A 88 1.80 33.81 13.31
C PHE A 88 1.72 34.80 14.47
N ILE A 89 2.27 36.00 14.28
CA ILE A 89 2.27 37.05 15.31
C ILE A 89 1.19 38.09 15.03
N GLU A 90 1.16 38.66 13.82
CA GLU A 90 0.26 39.77 13.47
C GLU A 90 -0.81 39.37 12.45
N GLU A 91 -0.39 38.82 11.29
CA GLU A 91 -1.29 38.46 10.20
C GLU A 91 -1.19 36.98 9.80
N THR A 92 -2.30 36.42 9.34
CA THR A 92 -2.41 35.05 8.84
C THR A 92 -3.22 35.01 7.55
N HIS A 93 -3.26 33.84 6.92
CA HIS A 93 -4.05 33.57 5.71
C HIS A 93 -5.09 32.49 6.01
N PRO A 94 -6.35 32.62 5.52
CA PRO A 94 -7.34 31.55 5.54
C PRO A 94 -7.05 30.46 4.51
#